data_AF-A0A2N6NEC8-F1
#
_entry.id   AF-A0A2N6NEC8-F1
#
_cell.length_a   1.000
_cell.length_b   1.000
_cell.length_c   1.000
_cell.angle_alpha   90.00
_cell.angle_beta   90.00
_cell.angle_gamma   90.00
#
_symmetry.space_group_name_H-M   'P 1'
#
loop_
_entity.id
_entity.type
_entity.pdbx_description
1 polymer ?
#
loop_
_entity_poly.entity_id
_entity_poly.type
_entity_poly.pdbx_seq_one_letter_code
_entity_poly.pdbx_strand_id
1 'polypeptide(L)'
;MERVPNCLHFAKGNCSNPNCQYSHSAALPTAPVCEDFGYRGYCGKGSECTERHVYECPAFSNTGTCKTKGCKLPHRERASLLRNQVRQEQDATMQDVSSEEEPDNSDDVDSDDVAEFLQADEDDSDFENGKDFIPL
;
A
#
# COMPACT_ATOMS: atom_id res chain seq x y z
N MET A 1 22.10 1.46 -11.24
CA MET A 1 21.26 0.51 -10.46
C MET A 1 19.81 0.79 -10.81
N GLU A 2 19.26 0.15 -11.85
CA GLU A 2 18.00 0.60 -12.47
C GLU A 2 16.78 -0.30 -12.23
N ARG A 3 16.91 -1.35 -11.41
CA ARG A 3 15.78 -2.24 -11.06
C ARG A 3 15.84 -2.78 -9.64
N VAL A 4 16.68 -2.19 -8.81
CA VAL A 4 16.90 -2.68 -7.45
C VAL A 4 15.80 -2.11 -6.56
N PRO A 5 15.08 -2.93 -5.79
CA PRO A 5 14.08 -2.42 -4.85
C PRO A 5 14.75 -1.54 -3.78
N ASN A 6 13.97 -0.58 -3.28
CA ASN A 6 14.44 0.31 -2.22
C ASN A 6 14.79 -0.45 -0.94
N CYS A 7 15.87 -0.03 -0.30
CA CYS A 7 16.28 -0.57 0.99
C CYS A 7 15.26 -0.19 2.07
N LEU A 8 14.50 -1.17 2.57
CA LEU A 8 13.54 -0.95 3.65
C LEU A 8 14.20 -0.47 4.95
N HIS A 9 15.45 -0.90 5.19
CA HIS A 9 16.23 -0.46 6.36
C HIS A 9 16.64 1.00 6.23
N PHE A 10 17.03 1.45 5.03
CA PHE A 10 17.36 2.86 4.78
C PHE A 10 16.11 3.74 4.92
N ALA A 11 14.96 3.29 4.41
CA ALA A 11 13.69 3.99 4.56
C ALA A 11 13.25 4.17 6.04
N LYS A 12 13.70 3.28 6.94
CA LYS A 12 13.49 3.38 8.40
C LYS A 12 14.60 4.13 9.14
N GLY A 13 15.70 4.49 8.45
CA GLY A 13 16.87 5.15 9.05
C GLY A 13 17.88 4.21 9.70
N ASN A 14 17.77 2.91 9.48
CA ASN A 14 18.61 1.87 10.11
C ASN A 14 19.76 1.36 9.23
N CYS A 15 19.86 1.82 7.97
CA CYS A 15 20.93 1.41 7.07
C CYS A 15 21.91 2.55 6.81
N SER A 16 23.17 2.34 7.19
CA SER A 16 24.27 3.30 6.94
C SER A 16 25.29 2.77 5.93
N ASN A 17 25.02 1.62 5.29
CA ASN A 17 25.95 0.98 4.37
C ASN A 17 25.99 1.74 3.03
N PRO A 18 27.12 2.34 2.62
CA PRO A 18 27.21 3.08 1.36
C PRO A 18 27.17 2.17 0.13
N ASN A 19 27.60 0.91 0.27
CA ASN A 19 27.55 -0.13 -0.78
C ASN A 19 26.37 -1.10 -0.53
N CYS A 20 25.18 -0.56 -0.25
CA CYS A 20 24.01 -1.40 -0.03
C CYS A 20 23.56 -2.07 -1.34
N GLN A 21 23.25 -3.36 -1.26
CA GLN A 21 22.70 -4.13 -2.39
C GLN A 21 21.31 -3.65 -2.82
N TYR A 22 20.62 -2.87 -1.96
CA TYR A 22 19.33 -2.25 -2.20
C TYR A 22 19.48 -0.74 -2.40
N SER A 23 18.64 -0.11 -3.22
CA SER A 23 18.78 1.33 -3.48
C SER A 23 18.47 2.17 -2.24
N HIS A 24 19.41 3.04 -1.88
CA HIS A 24 19.20 4.11 -0.91
C HIS A 24 18.65 5.32 -1.66
N SER A 25 17.32 5.43 -1.77
CA SER A 25 16.71 6.63 -2.35
C SER A 25 16.75 7.76 -1.35
N ALA A 26 17.25 8.93 -1.73
CA ALA A 26 17.17 10.14 -0.91
C ALA A 26 15.72 10.65 -0.71
N ALA A 27 14.77 10.08 -1.45
CA ALA A 27 13.35 10.38 -1.33
C ALA A 27 12.79 10.06 0.07
N LEU A 28 12.12 11.06 0.67
CA LEU A 28 11.35 10.86 1.89
C LEU A 28 10.17 9.90 1.62
N PRO A 29 9.67 9.16 2.64
CA PRO A 29 8.47 8.32 2.48
C PRO A 29 7.21 9.14 2.15
N THR A 30 7.21 10.42 2.48
CA THR A 30 6.16 11.40 2.16
C THR A 30 6.35 12.08 0.81
N ALA A 31 7.47 11.83 0.12
CA ALA A 31 7.74 12.41 -1.18
C ALA A 31 6.76 11.88 -2.25
N PRO A 32 6.49 12.66 -3.30
CA PRO A 32 5.70 12.21 -4.44
C PRO A 32 6.36 11.02 -5.14
N VAL A 33 5.54 10.23 -5.82
CA VAL A 33 5.98 9.17 -6.73
C VAL A 33 6.61 9.81 -7.97
N CYS A 34 7.80 9.34 -8.34
CA CYS A 34 8.50 9.79 -9.54
C CYS A 34 7.67 9.43 -10.79
N GLU A 35 7.38 10.41 -11.62
CA GLU A 35 6.57 10.19 -12.83
C GLU A 35 7.27 9.27 -13.84
N ASP A 36 8.56 9.50 -14.09
CA ASP A 36 9.35 8.68 -15.01
C ASP A 36 9.38 7.22 -14.58
N PHE A 37 9.63 6.98 -13.29
CA PHE A 37 9.63 5.62 -12.76
C PHE A 37 8.23 4.99 -12.79
N GLY A 38 7.19 5.74 -12.42
CA GLY A 38 5.81 5.25 -12.42
C GLY A 38 5.30 4.87 -13.81
N TYR A 39 5.65 5.65 -14.84
CA TYR A 39 5.20 5.40 -16.21
C TYR A 39 6.13 4.49 -17.01
N ARG A 40 7.44 4.65 -16.87
CA ARG A 40 8.45 3.97 -17.71
C ARG A 40 9.15 2.82 -16.99
N GLY A 41 9.02 2.74 -15.67
CA GLY A 41 9.74 1.76 -14.85
C GLY A 41 11.22 2.07 -14.63
N TYR A 42 11.71 3.22 -15.12
CA TYR A 42 13.09 3.67 -14.94
C TYR A 42 13.13 5.19 -14.77
N CYS A 43 14.11 5.67 -14.00
CA CYS A 43 14.38 7.09 -13.83
C CYS A 43 15.88 7.34 -14.04
N GLY A 44 16.23 8.30 -14.90
CA GLY A 44 17.61 8.64 -15.21
C GLY A 44 18.40 9.22 -14.03
N LYS A 45 17.70 9.72 -12.99
CA LYS A 45 18.31 10.25 -11.76
C LYS A 45 18.80 9.14 -10.81
N GLY A 46 18.32 7.90 -10.98
CA GLY A 46 18.74 6.76 -10.16
C GLY A 46 18.61 7.01 -8.65
N SER A 47 19.70 6.83 -7.91
CA SER A 47 19.75 7.02 -6.44
C SER A 47 19.68 8.47 -5.99
N GLU A 48 19.96 9.43 -6.89
CA GLU A 48 19.92 10.87 -6.60
C GLU A 48 18.50 11.44 -6.75
N CYS A 49 17.53 10.61 -7.14
CA CYS A 49 16.14 11.02 -7.25
C CYS A 49 15.55 11.33 -5.85
N THR A 50 15.01 12.54 -5.70
CA THR A 50 14.29 12.99 -4.50
C THR A 50 12.86 12.46 -4.44
N GLU A 51 12.40 11.83 -5.52
CA GLU A 51 11.05 11.28 -5.66
C GLU A 51 11.06 9.78 -5.46
N ARG A 52 9.92 9.23 -5.04
CA ARG A 52 9.80 7.83 -4.68
C ARG A 52 9.67 6.96 -5.93
N HIS A 53 10.61 6.03 -6.12
CA HIS A 53 10.55 5.02 -7.17
C HIS A 53 9.65 3.85 -6.76
N VAL A 54 8.36 3.94 -7.09
CA VAL A 54 7.41 2.83 -6.93
C VAL A 54 6.55 2.64 -8.16
N TYR A 55 6.09 1.40 -8.34
CA TYR A 55 5.14 1.07 -9.40
C TYR A 55 3.72 1.41 -8.99
N GLU A 56 3.41 2.71 -9.00
CA GLU A 56 2.09 3.28 -8.72
C GLU A 56 1.77 4.35 -9.75
N CYS A 57 0.49 4.63 -9.99
CA CYS A 57 0.08 5.71 -10.88
C CYS A 57 0.52 7.05 -10.28
N PRO A 58 1.48 7.78 -10.87
CA PRO A 58 1.98 9.01 -10.28
C PRO A 58 0.91 10.11 -10.26
N ALA A 59 0.07 10.19 -11.30
CA ALA A 59 -1.07 11.12 -11.31
C ALA A 59 -1.99 10.89 -10.10
N PHE A 60 -2.39 9.65 -9.82
CA PHE A 60 -3.26 9.33 -8.68
C PHE A 60 -2.52 9.47 -7.34
N SER A 61 -1.32 8.90 -7.21
CA SER A 61 -0.58 8.90 -5.94
C SER A 61 -0.08 10.28 -5.52
N ASN A 62 0.12 11.21 -6.47
CA ASN A 62 0.60 12.57 -6.17
C ASN A 62 -0.54 13.57 -6.02
N THR A 63 -1.59 13.47 -6.84
CA THR A 63 -2.69 14.46 -6.85
C THR A 63 -4.02 13.93 -6.32
N GLY A 64 -4.13 12.62 -6.06
CA GLY A 64 -5.38 11.96 -5.65
C GLY A 64 -6.36 11.71 -6.79
N THR A 65 -6.11 12.21 -8.01
CA THR A 65 -7.03 12.05 -9.15
C THR A 65 -6.27 11.60 -10.39
N CYS A 66 -6.77 10.58 -11.08
CA CYS A 66 -6.27 10.16 -12.39
C CYS A 66 -7.25 10.55 -13.49
N LYS A 67 -6.77 11.28 -14.51
CA LYS A 67 -7.58 11.68 -15.68
C LYS A 67 -7.88 10.50 -16.63
N THR A 68 -7.02 9.48 -16.61
CA THR A 68 -7.13 8.31 -17.50
C THR A 68 -8.20 7.34 -17.00
N LYS A 69 -9.32 7.28 -17.72
CA LYS A 69 -10.35 6.26 -17.48
C LYS A 69 -9.78 4.88 -17.84
N GLY A 70 -9.72 3.96 -16.88
CA GLY A 70 -9.10 2.64 -17.09
C GLY A 70 -7.57 2.63 -17.01
N CYS A 71 -6.97 3.47 -16.16
CA CYS A 71 -5.54 3.44 -15.90
C CYS A 71 -5.06 2.03 -15.49
N LYS A 72 -3.99 1.54 -16.12
CA LYS A 72 -3.40 0.22 -15.85
C LYS A 72 -2.41 0.22 -14.68
N LEU A 73 -1.99 1.40 -14.23
CA LEU A 73 -1.11 1.54 -13.07
C LEU A 73 -1.94 1.47 -11.79
N PRO A 74 -1.41 0.87 -10.72
CA PRO A 74 -2.19 0.68 -9.51
C PRO A 74 -2.46 2.04 -8.83
N HIS A 75 -3.74 2.29 -8.54
CA HIS A 75 -4.21 3.44 -7.77
C HIS A 75 -4.22 3.02 -6.29
N ARG A 76 -3.15 3.35 -5.56
CA ARG A 76 -3.05 3.03 -4.13
C ARG A 76 -3.45 4.24 -3.31
N GLU A 77 -4.61 4.14 -2.69
CA GLU A 77 -5.13 5.17 -1.81
C GLU A 77 -4.46 5.07 -0.44
N ARG A 78 -3.60 6.05 -0.11
CA ARG A 78 -2.86 6.05 1.16
C ARG A 78 -3.64 6.84 2.21
N ALA A 79 -4.02 6.20 3.31
CA ALA A 79 -4.75 6.81 4.42
C ALA A 79 -4.12 8.11 4.97
N SER A 80 -2.79 8.25 4.88
CA SER A 80 -2.10 9.49 5.29
C SER A 80 -2.39 10.70 4.40
N LEU A 81 -2.71 10.51 3.11
CA LEU A 81 -3.11 11.59 2.22
C LEU A 81 -4.56 12.02 2.49
N LEU A 82 -5.46 11.05 2.73
CA LEU A 82 -6.85 11.33 3.10
C LEU A 82 -6.92 12.14 4.39
N ARG A 83 -6.13 11.79 5.41
CA ARG A 83 -6.07 12.56 6.67
C ARG A 83 -5.59 14.00 6.47
N ASN A 84 -4.69 14.25 5.52
CA ASN A 84 -4.24 15.62 5.22
C ASN A 84 -5.29 16.42 4.44
N GLN A 85 -6.04 15.78 3.54
CA GLN A 85 -7.16 16.41 2.84
C GLN A 85 -8.31 16.75 3.80
N VAL A 86 -8.68 15.83 4.69
CA VAL A 86 -9.69 16.09 5.74
C VAL A 86 -9.29 17.26 6.63
N ARG A 87 -8.01 17.39 7.00
CA ARG A 87 -7.52 18.56 7.75
C ARG A 87 -7.64 19.87 6.97
N GLN A 88 -7.48 19.82 5.65
CA GLN A 88 -7.56 20.99 4.78
C GLN A 88 -9.01 21.41 4.51
N GLU A 89 -9.94 20.46 4.49
CA GLU A 89 -11.38 20.68 4.37
C GLU A 89 -12.02 21.13 5.70
N GLN A 90 -11.56 20.59 6.84
CA GLN A 90 -12.01 20.98 8.17
C GLN A 90 -11.65 22.43 8.54
N ASP A 91 -10.59 23.01 7.97
CA ASP A 91 -10.25 24.43 8.15
C ASP A 91 -11.23 25.36 7.42
N ALA A 92 -11.92 24.87 6.38
CA ALA A 92 -12.84 25.65 5.55
C ALA A 92 -14.32 25.58 6.01
N THR A 93 -14.72 24.59 6.82
CA THR A 93 -16.15 24.32 7.11
C THR A 93 -16.54 24.33 8.58
N MET A 94 -15.73 24.89 9.49
CA MET A 94 -16.15 25.07 10.89
C MET A 94 -17.11 26.27 11.05
N GLN A 95 -18.35 26.09 10.62
CA GLN A 95 -19.48 26.90 11.06
C GLN A 95 -20.54 25.99 11.69
N ASP A 96 -20.49 25.98 13.02
CA ASP A 96 -21.60 25.85 13.98
C ASP A 96 -22.68 24.82 13.66
N VAL A 97 -22.55 23.62 14.23
CA VAL A 97 -23.68 22.69 14.37
C VAL A 97 -23.88 22.37 15.84
N SER A 98 -24.87 23.06 16.42
CA SER A 98 -25.41 22.86 17.76
C SER A 98 -25.87 21.40 17.94
N SER A 99 -25.37 20.74 19.00
CA SER A 99 -25.77 19.38 19.38
C SER A 99 -27.17 19.35 19.98
N GLU A 100 -28.05 18.53 19.40
CA GLU A 100 -29.24 18.00 20.05
C GLU A 100 -29.17 16.46 19.99
N GLU A 101 -29.55 15.81 21.09
CA GLU A 101 -29.20 14.44 21.48
C GLU A 101 -30.38 13.49 21.25
N GLU A 102 -30.16 12.30 20.68
CA GLU A 102 -31.17 11.24 20.60
C GLU A 102 -30.58 9.89 21.07
N PRO A 103 -31.30 9.11 21.90
CA PRO A 103 -30.82 7.83 22.42
C PRO A 103 -31.07 6.68 21.43
N ASP A 104 -29.99 6.05 20.97
CA ASP A 104 -30.00 4.87 20.10
C ASP A 104 -30.16 3.59 20.95
N ASN A 105 -31.28 2.89 20.78
CA ASN A 105 -31.58 1.62 21.43
C ASN A 105 -31.13 0.48 20.50
N SER A 106 -29.96 -0.10 20.76
CA SER A 106 -29.41 -1.23 20.00
C SER A 106 -29.75 -2.54 20.72
N ASP A 107 -30.76 -3.26 20.22
CA ASP A 107 -31.02 -4.65 20.58
C ASP A 107 -30.06 -5.56 19.81
N ASP A 108 -29.10 -6.16 20.51
CA ASP A 108 -28.17 -7.17 20.01
C ASP A 108 -28.90 -8.52 19.82
N VAL A 109 -28.95 -9.01 18.58
CA VAL A 109 -29.42 -10.36 18.27
C VAL A 109 -28.22 -11.32 18.25
N ASP A 110 -28.11 -12.17 19.26
CA ASP A 110 -27.16 -13.29 19.27
C ASP A 110 -27.59 -14.33 18.20
N SER A 111 -26.80 -14.44 17.14
CA SER A 111 -26.96 -15.49 16.12
C SER A 111 -26.10 -16.70 16.49
N ASP A 112 -26.55 -17.48 17.47
CA ASP A 112 -26.01 -18.80 17.77
C ASP A 112 -26.82 -19.85 17.02
N ASP A 113 -26.33 -20.29 15.85
CA ASP A 113 -26.75 -21.54 15.19
C ASP A 113 -25.82 -21.87 14.01
N VAL A 114 -24.73 -22.60 14.28
CA VAL A 114 -24.01 -23.37 13.25
C VAL A 114 -24.01 -24.84 13.63
N ALA A 115 -25.17 -25.46 13.44
CA ALA A 115 -25.33 -26.90 13.52
C ALA A 115 -24.41 -27.61 12.50
N GLU A 116 -23.48 -28.39 13.03
CA GLU A 116 -23.31 -29.81 12.69
C GLU A 116 -23.23 -30.16 11.19
N PHE A 117 -22.08 -29.89 10.57
CA PHE A 117 -21.62 -30.68 9.44
C PHE A 117 -20.10 -30.78 9.52
N LEU A 118 -19.59 -31.96 9.88
CA LEU A 118 -18.34 -32.60 9.44
C LEU A 118 -17.99 -33.70 10.47
N GLN A 119 -18.78 -34.78 10.43
CA GLN A 119 -18.34 -36.05 10.96
C GLN A 119 -17.69 -36.84 9.82
N ALA A 120 -16.41 -37.19 10.07
CA ALA A 120 -15.65 -38.33 9.58
C ALA A 120 -15.65 -38.61 8.07
N ASP A 121 -14.46 -38.57 7.46
CA ASP A 121 -13.79 -39.83 7.11
C ASP A 121 -12.29 -39.59 6.92
N GLU A 122 -11.51 -40.53 7.45
CA GLU A 122 -10.06 -40.66 7.38
C GLU A 122 -9.63 -41.03 5.95
N ASP A 123 -8.62 -40.34 5.39
CA ASP A 123 -7.68 -41.00 4.48
C ASP A 123 -6.32 -40.26 4.50
N ASP A 124 -5.37 -40.89 5.19
CA ASP A 124 -3.96 -40.49 5.29
C ASP A 124 -3.20 -41.38 4.31
N SER A 125 -3.13 -40.98 3.03
CA SER A 125 -2.26 -41.64 2.06
C SER A 125 -1.83 -40.72 0.90
N ASP A 126 -0.51 -40.74 0.65
CA ASP A 126 0.21 -40.36 -0.58
C ASP A 126 0.74 -38.92 -0.80
N PHE A 127 1.57 -38.43 0.12
CA PHE A 127 2.57 -37.40 -0.21
C PHE A 127 3.97 -38.03 -0.39
N GLU A 128 4.15 -38.88 -1.40
CA GLU A 128 5.48 -39.28 -1.88
C GLU A 128 5.80 -38.68 -3.26
N ASN A 129 6.89 -37.92 -3.28
CA ASN A 129 7.76 -37.58 -4.42
C ASN A 129 7.26 -36.61 -5.52
N GLY A 130 7.54 -35.32 -5.29
CA GLY A 130 7.73 -34.32 -6.35
C GLY A 130 9.03 -33.54 -6.17
N LYS A 131 10.17 -34.21 -6.26
CA LYS A 131 11.51 -33.57 -6.29
C LYS A 131 11.90 -33.26 -7.72
N ASP A 132 11.27 -32.25 -8.30
CA ASP A 132 11.66 -31.68 -9.59
C ASP A 132 12.74 -30.61 -9.38
N PHE A 133 14.00 -31.05 -9.35
CA PHE A 133 15.16 -30.15 -9.45
C PHE A 133 15.47 -29.92 -10.93
N ILE A 134 15.54 -28.65 -11.36
CA ILE A 134 15.98 -28.26 -12.71
C ILE A 134 17.52 -28.18 -12.68
N PRO A 135 18.25 -29.03 -13.42
CA PRO A 135 19.71 -28.91 -13.51
C PRO A 135 20.12 -27.73 -14.42
N LEU A 136 21.22 -27.07 -14.03
CA LEU A 136 21.93 -26.01 -14.75
C LEU A 136 22.57 -26.52 -16.05
#